data_AF-A0A533UHM9-F1
#
_entry.id   AF-A0A533UHM9-F1
#
_cell.length_a   1.000
_cell.length_b   1.000
_cell.length_c   1.000
_cell.angle_alpha   90.00
_cell.angle_beta   90.00
_cell.angle_gamma   90.00
#
_symmetry.space_group_name_H-M   'P 1'
#
loop_
_entity.id
_entity.type
_entity.pdbx_description
1 polymer ?
#
loop_
_entity_poly.entity_id
_entity_poly.type
_entity_poly.pdbx_seq_one_letter_code
_entity_poly.pdbx_strand_id
1 'polypeptide(L)'
;MNSQYIEHKLIKKESIEYREYQVSLANQAIKENCLVVLPTGLGKTTVALQVITEFLSRRTGGVLFLAPTRVLAHQHYEFLKKNLLIDDIALITGEDPVEKRKKLWINSIICATPEITKNDLGRQIVSPNQFNLIIFDEAHRTIGDYAYAGIAERFQNTNIRILGMTATLPSEKEKATEILNILK
;
A
#
# COMPACT_ATOMS: atom_id res chain seq x y z
N MET A 1 -26.39 13.94 -14.09
CA MET A 1 -26.03 13.64 -12.69
C MET A 1 -24.82 14.49 -12.36
N ASN A 2 -24.85 15.30 -11.29
CA ASN A 2 -23.63 15.97 -10.83
C ASN A 2 -22.75 14.89 -10.18
N SER A 3 -21.69 14.48 -10.87
CA SER A 3 -20.69 13.62 -10.28
C SER A 3 -20.05 14.34 -9.09
N GLN A 4 -20.11 13.74 -7.92
CA GLN A 4 -19.36 14.19 -6.75
C GLN A 4 -17.97 13.59 -6.80
N TYR A 5 -16.96 14.33 -6.35
CA TYR A 5 -15.57 13.90 -6.33
C TYR A 5 -15.02 13.96 -4.90
N ILE A 6 -14.02 13.13 -4.61
CA ILE A 6 -13.33 13.16 -3.32
C ILE A 6 -12.47 14.43 -3.26
N GLU A 7 -12.67 15.24 -2.22
CA GLU A 7 -11.88 16.42 -1.95
C GLU A 7 -10.84 16.16 -0.85
N HIS A 8 -9.57 16.43 -1.17
CA HIS A 8 -8.48 16.40 -0.20
C HIS A 8 -7.32 17.25 -0.71
N LYS A 9 -6.59 17.93 0.19
CA LYS A 9 -5.48 18.85 -0.17
C LYS A 9 -4.34 18.23 -0.98
N LEU A 10 -4.24 16.90 -0.99
CA LEU A 10 -3.22 16.12 -1.72
C LEU A 10 -3.77 15.41 -2.95
N ILE A 11 -5.08 15.46 -3.21
CA ILE A 11 -5.73 14.81 -4.36
C ILE A 11 -5.99 15.88 -5.41
N LYS A 12 -5.76 15.55 -6.69
CA LYS A 12 -6.09 16.45 -7.81
C LYS A 12 -7.61 16.63 -7.88
N LYS A 13 -8.05 17.87 -8.15
CA LYS A 13 -9.47 18.17 -8.31
C LYS A 13 -10.09 17.29 -9.40
N GLU A 14 -11.30 16.81 -9.14
CA GLU A 14 -12.11 16.04 -10.09
C GLU A 14 -11.45 14.75 -10.61
N SER A 15 -10.42 14.23 -9.93
CA SER A 15 -9.68 13.05 -10.41
C SER A 15 -10.24 11.73 -9.88
N ILE A 16 -10.94 11.76 -8.74
CA ILE A 16 -11.51 10.58 -8.08
C ILE A 16 -13.00 10.79 -7.80
N GLU A 17 -13.85 9.99 -8.42
CA GLU A 17 -15.29 10.00 -8.18
C GLU A 17 -15.60 9.52 -6.74
N TYR A 18 -16.51 10.21 -6.08
CA TYR A 18 -16.98 9.86 -4.75
C TYR A 18 -17.85 8.60 -4.79
N ARG A 19 -17.50 7.61 -3.98
CA ARG A 19 -18.33 6.43 -3.72
C ARG A 19 -18.34 6.13 -2.23
N GLU A 20 -19.52 6.14 -1.63
CA GLU A 20 -19.70 6.03 -0.17
C GLU A 20 -19.03 4.78 0.42
N TYR A 21 -19.15 3.62 -0.24
CA TYR A 21 -18.50 2.40 0.23
C TYR A 21 -16.97 2.50 0.24
N GLN A 22 -16.36 3.20 -0.72
CA GLN A 22 -14.91 3.37 -0.78
C GLN A 22 -14.43 4.28 0.35
N VAL A 23 -15.19 5.34 0.64
CA VAL A 23 -14.92 6.27 1.74
C VAL A 23 -15.08 5.58 3.09
N SER A 24 -16.13 4.78 3.27
CA SER A 24 -16.36 4.01 4.49
C SER A 24 -15.20 3.05 4.77
N LEU A 25 -14.77 2.28 3.76
CA LEU A 25 -13.63 1.36 3.87
C LEU A 25 -12.31 2.09 4.18
N ALA A 26 -12.07 3.24 3.53
CA ALA A 26 -10.89 4.05 3.81
C ALA A 26 -10.89 4.58 5.24
N ASN A 27 -12.02 5.09 5.72
CA ASN A 27 -12.17 5.58 7.09
C ASN A 27 -11.93 4.49 8.14
N GLN A 28 -12.32 3.25 7.87
CA GLN A 28 -12.01 2.12 8.74
C GLN A 28 -10.50 1.80 8.70
N ALA A 29 -9.91 1.68 7.51
CA ALA A 29 -8.47 1.41 7.34
C ALA A 29 -7.56 2.53 7.90
N ILE A 30 -8.07 3.75 8.08
CA ILE A 30 -7.35 4.82 8.78
C ILE A 30 -7.24 4.55 10.29
N LYS A 31 -8.31 4.01 10.89
CA LYS A 31 -8.45 3.81 12.34
C LYS A 31 -7.77 2.55 12.86
N GLU A 32 -7.74 1.49 12.06
CA GLU A 32 -7.21 0.19 12.47
C GLU A 32 -6.54 -0.56 11.30
N ASN A 33 -5.73 -1.56 11.63
CA ASN A 33 -5.16 -2.44 10.62
C ASN A 33 -6.30 -3.22 9.97
N CYS A 34 -6.31 -3.29 8.64
CA CYS A 34 -7.49 -3.72 7.91
C CYS A 34 -7.13 -4.59 6.71
N LEU A 35 -7.97 -5.60 6.43
CA LEU A 35 -7.95 -6.36 5.19
C LEU A 35 -9.20 -6.02 4.38
N VAL A 36 -9.03 -5.20 3.34
CA VAL A 36 -10.11 -4.81 2.44
C VAL A 36 -10.30 -5.87 1.36
N VAL A 37 -11.48 -6.48 1.35
CA VAL A 37 -11.87 -7.46 0.33
C VAL A 37 -12.86 -6.80 -0.63
N LEU A 38 -12.39 -6.48 -1.84
CA LEU A 38 -13.19 -5.84 -2.89
C LEU A 38 -12.89 -6.48 -4.25
N PRO A 39 -13.92 -6.96 -4.99
CA PRO A 39 -13.77 -7.44 -6.35
C PRO A 39 -12.99 -6.49 -7.26
N THR A 40 -12.29 -7.06 -8.24
CA THR A 40 -11.55 -6.28 -9.24
C THR A 40 -12.49 -5.34 -9.99
N GLY A 41 -12.02 -4.14 -10.29
CA GLY A 41 -12.83 -3.09 -10.92
C GLY A 41 -13.64 -2.22 -9.94
N LEU A 42 -13.77 -2.58 -8.66
CA LEU A 42 -14.47 -1.77 -7.65
C LEU A 42 -13.59 -0.73 -6.93
N GLY A 43 -12.38 -0.47 -7.46
CA GLY A 43 -11.53 0.63 -7.02
C GLY A 43 -10.79 0.41 -5.69
N LYS A 44 -10.18 -0.76 -5.49
CA LYS A 44 -9.25 -1.01 -4.36
C LYS A 44 -8.19 0.11 -4.23
N THR A 45 -7.56 0.49 -5.33
CA THR A 45 -6.54 1.56 -5.34
C THR A 45 -7.13 2.93 -4.97
N THR A 46 -8.43 3.17 -5.19
CA THR A 46 -9.11 4.39 -4.74
C THR A 46 -9.30 4.41 -3.22
N VAL A 47 -9.58 3.26 -2.61
CA VAL A 47 -9.58 3.12 -1.14
C VAL A 47 -8.17 3.37 -0.60
N ALA A 48 -7.15 2.72 -1.19
CA ALA A 48 -5.75 2.91 -0.82
C ALA A 48 -5.33 4.39 -0.88
N LEU A 49 -5.67 5.08 -1.97
CA LEU A 49 -5.31 6.49 -2.18
C LEU A 49 -5.83 7.40 -1.06
N GLN A 50 -7.04 7.19 -0.56
CA GLN A 50 -7.58 7.97 0.56
C GLN A 50 -6.80 7.74 1.85
N VAL A 51 -6.44 6.48 2.14
CA VAL A 51 -5.61 6.13 3.32
C VAL A 51 -4.21 6.73 3.17
N ILE A 52 -3.61 6.64 1.99
CA ILE A 52 -2.31 7.25 1.66
C ILE A 52 -2.33 8.74 1.96
N THR A 53 -3.34 9.47 1.50
CA THR A 53 -3.36 10.93 1.65
C THR A 53 -3.57 11.39 3.08
N GLU A 54 -4.31 10.60 3.87
CA GLU A 54 -4.44 10.82 5.32
C GLU A 54 -3.09 10.61 6.03
N PHE A 55 -2.40 9.49 5.78
CA PHE A 55 -1.13 9.19 6.45
C PHE A 55 0.02 10.10 6.03
N LEU A 56 0.06 10.53 4.76
CA LEU A 56 1.01 11.56 4.32
C LEU A 56 0.75 12.92 4.99
N SER A 57 -0.51 13.25 5.26
CA SER A 57 -0.88 14.51 5.91
C SER A 57 -0.38 14.60 7.36
N ARG A 58 -0.10 13.47 8.00
CA ARG A 58 0.45 13.39 9.36
C ARG A 58 1.94 13.75 9.43
N ARG A 59 2.67 13.65 8.31
CA ARG A 59 4.11 13.95 8.21
C ARG A 59 4.99 13.21 9.22
N THR A 60 4.60 11.98 9.59
CA THR A 60 5.32 11.13 10.55
C THR A 60 6.11 10.00 9.89
N GLY A 61 5.96 9.80 8.59
CA GLY A 61 6.62 8.75 7.82
C GLY A 61 6.10 8.70 6.39
N GLY A 62 6.75 7.88 5.57
CA GLY A 62 6.35 7.59 4.18
C GLY A 62 5.38 6.41 4.07
N VAL A 63 4.99 6.14 2.84
CA VAL A 63 4.09 5.05 2.47
C VAL A 63 4.84 4.00 1.65
N LEU A 64 4.70 2.73 2.03
CA LEU A 64 5.16 1.59 1.23
C LEU A 64 3.95 0.85 0.64
N PHE A 65 3.86 0.78 -0.68
CA PHE A 65 2.79 0.09 -1.40
C PHE A 65 3.37 -1.10 -2.19
N LEU A 66 3.13 -2.29 -1.68
CA LEU A 66 3.62 -3.54 -2.23
C LEU A 66 2.60 -4.15 -3.20
N ALA A 67 3.10 -4.61 -4.34
CA ALA A 67 2.32 -5.39 -5.29
C ALA A 67 3.13 -6.59 -5.79
N PRO A 68 2.48 -7.73 -6.10
CA PRO A 68 3.18 -8.99 -6.31
C PRO A 68 3.93 -9.05 -7.64
N THR A 69 3.61 -8.18 -8.59
CA THR A 69 4.28 -8.10 -9.88
C THR A 69 4.72 -6.68 -10.18
N ARG A 70 5.74 -6.56 -11.04
CA ARG A 70 6.24 -5.26 -11.50
C ARG A 70 5.18 -4.46 -12.26
N VAL A 71 4.34 -5.16 -13.04
CA VAL A 71 3.23 -4.54 -13.78
C VAL A 71 2.23 -3.92 -12.81
N LEU A 72 1.83 -4.64 -11.75
CA LEU A 72 0.91 -4.11 -10.75
C LEU A 72 1.52 -2.95 -9.96
N ALA A 73 2.79 -3.07 -9.54
CA ALA A 73 3.50 -1.99 -8.85
C ALA A 73 3.57 -0.72 -9.71
N HIS A 74 3.86 -0.87 -11.01
CA HIS A 74 3.86 0.25 -11.96
C HIS A 74 2.47 0.86 -12.16
N GLN A 75 1.42 0.04 -12.24
CA GLN A 75 0.04 0.53 -12.33
C GLN A 75 -0.37 1.38 -11.12
N HIS A 76 -0.01 0.95 -9.90
CA HIS A 76 -0.27 1.75 -8.69
C HIS A 76 0.54 3.04 -8.70
N TYR A 77 1.82 2.99 -9.10
CA TYR A 77 2.67 4.17 -9.26
C TYR A 77 2.05 5.21 -10.22
N GLU A 78 1.65 4.78 -11.43
CA GLU A 78 1.03 5.66 -12.43
C GLU A 78 -0.33 6.19 -11.94
N PHE A 79 -1.14 5.35 -11.29
CA PHE A 79 -2.40 5.78 -10.70
C PHE A 79 -2.19 6.88 -9.65
N LEU A 80 -1.22 6.71 -8.76
CA LEU A 80 -0.93 7.71 -7.72
C LEU A 80 -0.39 9.01 -8.33
N LYS A 81 0.54 8.95 -9.28
CA LYS A 81 1.04 10.14 -9.99
C LYS A 81 -0.06 10.88 -10.77
N LYS A 82 -1.00 10.13 -11.34
CA LYS A 82 -2.13 10.71 -12.06
C LYS A 82 -3.04 11.49 -11.11
N ASN A 83 -3.26 11.00 -9.89
CA ASN A 83 -4.32 11.48 -9.01
C ASN A 83 -3.85 12.31 -7.80
N LEU A 84 -2.56 12.28 -7.44
CA LEU A 84 -2.01 13.05 -6.33
C LEU A 84 -1.33 14.34 -6.79
N LEU A 85 -1.37 15.36 -5.95
CA LEU A 85 -0.67 16.63 -6.16
C LEU A 85 0.81 16.58 -5.71
N ILE A 86 1.27 15.45 -5.19
CA ILE A 86 2.66 15.22 -4.78
C ILE A 86 3.38 14.45 -5.89
N ASP A 87 4.55 14.95 -6.29
CA ASP A 87 5.41 14.30 -7.28
C ASP A 87 6.46 13.36 -6.65
N ASP A 88 6.61 13.38 -5.32
CA ASP A 88 7.55 12.59 -4.54
C ASP A 88 7.10 11.13 -4.36
N ILE A 89 7.02 10.43 -5.49
CA ILE A 89 6.57 9.04 -5.61
C ILE A 89 7.63 8.27 -6.40
N ALA A 90 8.06 7.11 -5.88
CA ALA A 90 9.02 6.23 -6.52
C ALA A 90 8.42 4.86 -6.87
N LEU A 91 8.97 4.26 -7.92
CA LEU A 91 8.79 2.85 -8.26
C LEU A 91 10.13 2.13 -8.08
N ILE A 92 10.16 1.09 -7.25
CA ILE A 92 11.35 0.27 -7.02
C ILE A 92 11.08 -1.17 -7.46
N THR A 93 11.90 -1.67 -8.37
CA THR A 93 11.84 -3.05 -8.85
C THR A 93 13.20 -3.74 -8.80
N GLY A 94 13.23 -5.05 -9.05
CA GLY A 94 14.47 -5.83 -9.07
C GLY A 94 15.47 -5.44 -10.17
N GLU A 95 15.07 -4.64 -11.16
CA GLU A 95 15.98 -4.14 -12.21
C GLU A 95 16.79 -2.91 -11.77
N ASP A 96 16.35 -2.23 -10.70
CA ASP A 96 17.02 -1.01 -10.24
C ASP A 96 18.31 -1.37 -9.48
N PRO A 97 19.48 -0.82 -9.87
CA PRO A 97 20.72 -1.03 -9.14
C PRO A 97 20.63 -0.51 -7.70
N VAL A 98 21.38 -1.12 -6.77
CA VAL A 98 21.37 -0.76 -5.33
C VAL A 98 21.54 0.74 -5.10
N GLU A 99 22.49 1.37 -5.80
CA GLU A 99 22.75 2.82 -5.66
C GLU A 99 21.59 3.70 -6.13
N LYS A 100 20.81 3.24 -7.11
CA LYS A 100 19.57 3.89 -7.51
C LYS A 100 18.50 3.71 -6.42
N ARG A 101 18.33 2.48 -5.90
CA ARG A 101 17.33 2.18 -4.88
C ARG A 101 17.53 2.97 -3.59
N LYS A 102 18.77 3.14 -3.11
CA LYS A 102 19.08 4.00 -1.96
C LYS A 102 18.51 5.42 -2.09
N LYS A 103 18.50 5.97 -3.30
CA LYS A 103 17.94 7.30 -3.60
C LYS A 103 16.44 7.29 -3.83
N LEU A 104 15.83 6.14 -4.11
CA LEU A 104 14.39 6.00 -4.29
C LEU A 104 13.68 5.71 -2.97
N TRP A 105 14.37 5.08 -2.02
CA TRP A 105 13.81 4.77 -0.70
C TRP A 105 13.50 6.02 0.15
N ILE A 106 14.06 7.17 -0.19
CA ILE A 106 13.80 8.46 0.49
C ILE A 106 12.51 9.15 0.04
N ASN A 107 11.84 8.67 -1.01
CA ASN A 107 10.59 9.26 -1.49
C ASN A 107 9.43 9.05 -0.49
N SER A 108 8.50 10.01 -0.44
CA SER A 108 7.33 9.97 0.46
C SER A 108 6.41 8.79 0.20
N ILE A 109 6.27 8.36 -1.06
CA ILE A 109 5.54 7.15 -1.43
C ILE A 109 6.44 6.25 -2.27
N ILE A 110 6.54 4.97 -1.91
CA ILE A 110 7.24 3.96 -2.69
C ILE A 110 6.27 2.85 -3.09
N CYS A 111 6.12 2.65 -4.40
CA CYS A 111 5.55 1.42 -4.96
C CYS A 111 6.68 0.43 -5.21
N ALA A 112 6.57 -0.79 -4.70
CA ALA A 112 7.65 -1.77 -4.82
C ALA A 112 7.17 -3.22 -4.97
N THR A 113 8.07 -4.08 -5.46
CA THR A 113 7.87 -5.52 -5.37
C THR A 113 8.35 -6.06 -4.02
N PRO A 114 7.85 -7.22 -3.57
CA PRO A 114 8.09 -7.72 -2.22
C PRO A 114 9.52 -8.23 -2.07
N GLU A 115 10.02 -9.01 -3.03
CA GLU A 115 11.36 -9.57 -3.00
C GLU A 115 12.45 -8.50 -2.82
N ILE A 116 12.37 -7.40 -3.58
CA ILE A 116 13.37 -6.32 -3.45
C ILE A 116 13.25 -5.60 -2.11
N THR A 117 12.02 -5.40 -1.63
CA THR A 117 11.75 -4.78 -0.32
C THR A 117 12.29 -5.64 0.82
N LYS A 118 12.00 -6.95 0.84
CA LYS A 118 12.51 -7.89 1.84
C LYS A 118 14.03 -7.91 1.87
N ASN A 119 14.66 -7.96 0.69
CA ASN A 119 16.11 -7.96 0.57
C ASN A 119 16.73 -6.67 1.08
N ASP A 120 16.17 -5.51 0.73
CA ASP A 120 16.70 -4.21 1.16
C ASP A 120 16.46 -3.96 2.66
N LEU A 121 15.33 -4.41 3.23
CA LEU A 121 15.10 -4.43 4.69
C LEU A 121 16.14 -5.32 5.38
N GLY A 122 16.39 -6.53 4.86
CA GLY A 122 17.37 -7.47 5.40
C GLY A 122 18.80 -6.95 5.34
N ARG A 123 19.14 -6.17 4.31
CA ARG A 123 20.45 -5.52 4.14
C ARG A 123 20.55 -4.16 4.85
N GLN A 124 19.51 -3.73 5.55
CA GLN A 124 19.43 -2.43 6.22
C GLN A 124 19.65 -1.23 5.26
N ILE A 125 19.32 -1.41 3.98
CA ILE A 125 19.31 -0.33 2.98
C ILE A 125 18.12 0.60 3.24
N VAL A 126 17.03 0.04 3.72
CA VAL A 126 15.77 0.73 4.06
C VAL A 126 15.41 0.34 5.50
N SER A 127 15.07 1.33 6.32
CA SER A 127 14.59 1.11 7.69
C SER A 127 13.07 0.97 7.72
N PRO A 128 12.49 0.02 8.49
CA PRO A 128 11.05 -0.05 8.68
C PRO A 128 10.49 1.23 9.35
N ASN A 129 11.29 1.90 10.20
CA ASN A 129 10.84 3.07 10.96
C ASN A 129 10.59 4.33 10.13
N GLN A 130 10.95 4.33 8.84
CA GLN A 130 10.67 5.48 7.97
C GLN A 130 9.23 5.47 7.44
N PHE A 131 8.51 4.36 7.57
CA PHE A 131 7.16 4.21 7.06
C PHE A 131 6.13 4.34 8.19
N ASN A 132 5.04 5.04 7.91
CA ASN A 132 3.87 5.11 8.80
C ASN A 132 2.66 4.33 8.26
N LEU A 133 2.72 3.89 7.01
CA LEU A 133 1.71 3.08 6.33
C LEU A 133 2.40 2.07 5.40
N ILE A 134 1.99 0.81 5.49
CA ILE A 134 2.32 -0.24 4.54
C ILE A 134 1.04 -0.84 3.95
N ILE A 135 1.02 -1.00 2.63
CA ILE A 135 -0.11 -1.53 1.88
C ILE A 135 0.34 -2.79 1.14
N PHE A 136 -0.38 -3.89 1.34
CA PHE A 136 -0.17 -5.16 0.67
C PHE A 136 -1.28 -5.38 -0.36
N ASP A 137 -0.99 -5.21 -1.65
CA ASP A 137 -1.89 -5.63 -2.73
C ASP A 137 -1.85 -7.15 -2.91
N GLU A 138 -2.97 -7.73 -3.34
CA GLU A 138 -3.18 -9.17 -3.39
C GLU A 138 -2.74 -9.86 -2.08
N ALA A 139 -3.19 -9.32 -0.96
CA ALA A 139 -2.83 -9.75 0.39
C ALA A 139 -3.14 -11.23 0.67
N HIS A 140 -4.00 -11.89 -0.11
CA HIS A 140 -4.17 -13.34 -0.05
C HIS A 140 -2.85 -14.12 -0.31
N ARG A 141 -1.87 -13.47 -0.93
CA ARG A 141 -0.53 -14.01 -1.16
C ARG A 141 0.36 -14.00 0.07
N THR A 142 0.00 -13.34 1.18
CA THR A 142 0.82 -13.41 2.41
C THR A 142 1.00 -14.84 2.91
N ILE A 143 0.09 -15.74 2.56
CA ILE A 143 0.21 -17.17 2.82
C ILE A 143 1.15 -17.79 1.79
N GLY A 144 2.24 -18.40 2.26
CA GLY A 144 3.19 -19.12 1.41
C GLY A 144 4.13 -18.23 0.57
N ASP A 145 3.81 -16.94 0.36
CA ASP A 145 4.78 -15.97 -0.15
C ASP A 145 5.67 -15.49 1.00
N TYR A 146 6.86 -16.08 1.06
CA TYR A 146 7.87 -15.76 2.07
C TYR A 146 8.30 -14.29 2.06
N ALA A 147 8.08 -13.55 0.98
CA ALA A 147 8.43 -12.14 0.94
C ALA A 147 7.42 -11.28 1.67
N TYR A 148 6.12 -11.45 1.40
CA TYR A 148 5.06 -10.70 2.10
C TYR A 148 5.08 -10.98 3.62
N ALA A 149 5.08 -12.24 4.02
CA ALA A 149 5.10 -12.63 5.43
C ALA A 149 6.35 -12.09 6.14
N GLY A 150 7.52 -12.29 5.53
CA GLY A 150 8.79 -11.81 6.08
C GLY A 150 8.90 -10.28 6.15
N ILE A 151 8.19 -9.54 5.28
CA ILE A 151 8.09 -8.08 5.40
C ILE A 151 7.17 -7.72 6.57
N ALA A 152 5.97 -8.29 6.65
CA ALA A 152 5.01 -8.00 7.73
C ALA A 152 5.63 -8.24 9.12
N GLU A 153 6.41 -9.31 9.29
CA GLU A 153 7.16 -9.60 10.53
C GLU A 153 8.12 -8.46 10.94
N ARG A 154 8.72 -7.73 9.98
CA ARG A 154 9.59 -6.57 10.29
C ARG A 154 8.84 -5.39 10.89
N PHE A 155 7.52 -5.37 10.74
CA PHE A 155 6.66 -4.27 11.14
C PHE A 155 5.78 -4.58 12.37
N GLN A 156 5.68 -5.85 12.79
CA GLN A 156 4.82 -6.30 13.91
C GLN A 156 5.04 -5.54 15.24
N ASN A 157 6.26 -5.08 15.51
CA ASN A 157 6.60 -4.36 16.75
C ASN A 157 6.67 -2.83 16.55
N THR A 158 6.05 -2.32 15.49
CA THR A 158 6.04 -0.88 15.16
C THR A 158 4.63 -0.32 15.25
N ASN A 159 4.50 1.01 15.35
CA ASN A 159 3.20 1.69 15.31
C ASN A 159 2.71 1.95 13.87
N ILE A 160 3.18 1.19 12.89
CA ILE A 160 2.80 1.37 11.49
C ILE A 160 1.35 0.96 11.25
N ARG A 161 0.67 1.63 10.33
CA ARG A 161 -0.61 1.15 9.80
C ARG A 161 -0.38 0.08 8.75
N ILE A 162 -1.06 -1.05 8.87
CA ILE A 162 -1.07 -2.12 7.87
C ILE A 162 -2.43 -2.15 7.17
N LEU A 163 -2.41 -2.09 5.84
CA LEU A 163 -3.58 -2.28 4.99
C LEU A 163 -3.33 -3.43 4.00
N GLY A 164 -4.05 -4.53 4.16
CA GLY A 164 -4.16 -5.56 3.14
C GLY A 164 -5.29 -5.26 2.17
N MET A 165 -5.10 -5.54 0.89
CA MET A 165 -6.17 -5.48 -0.11
C MET A 165 -6.18 -6.76 -0.93
N THR A 166 -7.37 -7.29 -1.21
CA THR A 166 -7.50 -8.49 -2.04
C THR A 166 -8.84 -8.51 -2.77
N ALA A 167 -8.89 -9.16 -3.94
CA ALA A 167 -10.16 -9.44 -4.62
C ALA A 167 -10.95 -10.56 -3.93
N THR A 168 -10.24 -11.51 -3.34
CA THR A 168 -10.79 -12.76 -2.82
C THR A 168 -10.05 -13.19 -1.57
N LEU A 169 -10.73 -13.94 -0.70
CA LEU A 169 -10.09 -14.67 0.39
C LEU A 169 -9.94 -16.15 -0.01
N PRO A 170 -8.96 -16.87 0.56
CA PRO A 170 -8.94 -18.33 0.49
C PRO A 170 -10.24 -18.92 1.01
N SER A 171 -10.73 -19.98 0.37
CA SER A 171 -11.94 -20.70 0.80
C SER A 171 -11.76 -21.41 2.15
N GLU A 172 -10.52 -21.78 2.48
CA GLU A 172 -10.13 -22.38 3.74
C GLU A 172 -10.10 -21.32 4.84
N LYS A 173 -10.95 -21.48 5.87
CA LYS A 173 -11.04 -20.54 7.00
C LYS A 173 -9.71 -20.35 7.73
N GLU A 174 -8.91 -21.40 7.83
CA GLU A 174 -7.60 -21.38 8.49
C GLU A 174 -6.66 -20.42 7.77
N LYS A 175 -6.57 -20.53 6.44
CA LYS A 175 -5.81 -19.63 5.57
C LYS A 175 -6.30 -18.18 5.67
N ALA A 176 -7.61 -17.96 5.64
CA ALA A 176 -8.16 -16.61 5.84
C ALA A 176 -7.78 -16.00 7.20
N THR A 177 -7.79 -16.82 8.27
CA THR A 177 -7.39 -16.41 9.61
C THR A 177 -5.89 -16.13 9.71
N GLU A 178 -5.08 -16.90 9.00
CA GLU A 178 -3.63 -16.70 8.91
C GLU A 178 -3.26 -15.34 8.31
N ILE A 179 -3.92 -14.94 7.20
CA ILE A 179 -3.72 -13.60 6.61
C ILE A 179 -4.01 -12.51 7.64
N LEU A 180 -5.15 -12.63 8.34
CA LEU A 180 -5.54 -11.65 9.35
C LEU A 180 -4.50 -11.59 10.48
N ASN A 181 -3.93 -12.73 10.90
CA ASN A 181 -2.89 -12.77 11.93
C ASN A 181 -1.57 -12.13 11.48
N ILE A 182 -1.19 -12.30 10.21
CA ILE A 182 0.02 -11.68 9.65
C ILE A 182 -0.13 -10.16 9.55
N LEU A 183 -1.35 -9.67 9.25
CA LEU A 183 -1.66 -8.26 9.08
C LEU A 183 -2.19 -7.57 10.35
N LYS A 184 -2.01 -8.20 11.53
CA LYS A 184 -2.43 -7.65 12.83
C LYS A 184 -1.68 -6.40 13.21
#